data_AF-A0A6P0IYS0-F1
#
_entry.id   AF-A0A6P0IYS0-F1
#
_cell.length_a   1.000
_cell.length_b   1.000
_cell.length_c   1.000
_cell.angle_alpha   90.00
_cell.angle_beta   90.00
_cell.angle_gamma   90.00
#
_symmetry.space_group_name_H-M   'P 1'
#
loop_
_entity.id
_entity.type
_entity.pdbx_description
1 polymer ?
#
loop_
_entity_poly.entity_id
_entity_poly.type
_entity_poly.pdbx_seq_one_letter_code
_entity_poly.pdbx_strand_id
1 'polypeptide(L)' 'VVTVEPGLYIGPDTEPIEGQPAIDQRWRGIGIRIEDDVLVTESGNEVLTAGVPKSVEELET' A
#
# COMPACT_ATOMS: atom_id res chain seq x y z
N VAL A 1 17.81 9.38 1.84
CA VAL A 1 16.79 8.78 0.97
C VAL A 1 16.35 7.48 1.59
N VAL A 2 15.05 7.24 1.68
CA VAL A 2 14.42 6.03 2.24
C VAL A 2 13.20 5.66 1.41
N THR A 3 12.77 4.40 1.47
CA THR A 3 11.48 3.96 0.90
C THR A 3 10.34 4.25 1.88
N VAL A 4 9.16 4.55 1.34
CA VAL A 4 7.89 4.56 2.06
C VAL A 4 6.95 3.59 1.34
N GLU A 5 6.74 2.42 1.94
CA GLU A 5 6.23 1.24 1.23
C GLU A 5 5.10 0.47 1.97
N PRO A 6 4.02 1.13 2.40
CA PRO A 6 2.91 0.43 3.06
C PRO A 6 2.26 -0.60 2.15
N GLY A 7 1.93 -1.76 2.72
CA GLY A 7 1.23 -2.83 2.01
C GLY A 7 0.27 -3.62 2.89
N LEU A 8 -0.77 -4.15 2.26
CA LEU A 8 -1.74 -5.07 2.84
C LEU A 8 -1.80 -6.33 2.00
N TYR A 9 -1.75 -7.47 2.67
CA TYR A 9 -1.75 -8.78 2.03
C TYR A 9 -2.76 -9.66 2.76
N ILE A 10 -3.77 -10.11 2.01
CA ILE A 10 -4.78 -11.05 2.49
C ILE A 10 -4.62 -12.30 1.64
N GLY A 11 -3.98 -13.32 2.22
CA GLY A 11 -3.84 -14.61 1.58
C GLY A 11 -5.19 -15.27 1.30
N PRO A 12 -5.27 -16.20 0.34
CA PRO A 12 -6.51 -16.91 0.05
C PRO A 12 -7.05 -17.67 1.27
N ASP A 13 -6.14 -18.15 2.12
CA ASP A 13 -6.43 -18.95 3.31
C ASP A 13 -6.12 -18.19 4.62
N THR A 14 -6.05 -16.86 4.58
CA THR A 14 -5.82 -16.07 5.80
C THR A 14 -7.02 -16.18 6.75
N GLU A 15 -6.76 -16.63 7.97
CA GLU A 15 -7.75 -16.67 9.04
C GLU A 15 -7.59 -15.44 9.97
N PRO A 16 -8.69 -14.80 10.40
CA PRO A 16 -8.63 -13.75 11.41
C PRO A 16 -8.13 -14.30 12.75
N ILE A 17 -7.40 -13.47 13.49
CA ILE A 17 -7.00 -13.77 14.87
C ILE A 17 -8.26 -13.82 15.76
N GLU A 18 -8.23 -14.61 16.83
CA GLU A 18 -9.33 -14.71 17.79
C GLU A 18 -9.84 -13.32 18.24
N GLY A 19 -11.16 -13.13 18.20
CA GLY A 19 -11.80 -11.86 18.53
C GLY A 19 -11.92 -10.86 17.37
N GLN A 20 -11.36 -11.17 16.19
CA GLN A 20 -11.54 -10.36 14.98
C GLN A 20 -12.67 -10.89 14.09
N PRO A 21 -13.33 -10.00 13.31
CA PRO A 21 -14.37 -10.42 12.37
C PRO A 21 -13.81 -11.29 11.23
N ALA A 22 -14.68 -12.11 10.65
CA ALA A 22 -14.34 -12.89 9.46
C ALA A 22 -13.95 -11.98 8.28
N ILE A 23 -12.98 -12.43 7.49
CA ILE A 23 -12.57 -11.74 6.25
C ILE A 23 -13.58 -12.08 5.14
N ASP A 24 -14.19 -11.03 4.58
CA ASP A 24 -15.07 -11.11 3.42
C ASP A 24 -14.36 -11.76 2.21
N GLN A 25 -15.05 -12.64 1.50
CA GLN A 25 -14.51 -13.36 0.35
C GLN A 25 -13.97 -12.41 -0.73
N ARG A 26 -14.57 -11.22 -0.90
CA ARG A 26 -14.11 -10.24 -1.90
C ARG A 26 -12.70 -9.70 -1.65
N TRP A 27 -12.18 -9.86 -0.43
CA TRP A 27 -10.85 -9.38 -0.05
C TRP A 27 -9.77 -10.47 -0.06
N ARG A 28 -10.15 -11.75 -0.18
CA ARG A 28 -9.19 -12.86 -0.13
C ARG A 28 -8.36 -12.96 -1.40
N GLY A 29 -7.08 -13.28 -1.24
CA GLY A 29 -6.14 -13.41 -2.36
C GLY A 29 -5.64 -12.08 -2.92
N ILE A 30 -5.92 -10.96 -2.26
CA ILE A 30 -5.49 -9.62 -2.69
C ILE A 30 -4.23 -9.22 -1.91
N GLY A 31 -3.20 -8.79 -2.65
CA GLY A 31 -2.00 -8.17 -2.09
C GLY A 31 -1.71 -6.86 -2.82
N ILE A 32 -1.59 -5.77 -2.07
CA ILE A 32 -1.32 -4.43 -2.61
C ILE A 32 -0.21 -3.80 -1.78
N ARG A 33 0.78 -3.22 -2.46
CA ARG A 33 1.81 -2.35 -1.87
C ARG A 33 1.97 -1.14 -2.79
N ILE A 34 2.04 0.04 -2.20
CA ILE A 34 2.38 1.28 -2.89
C ILE A 34 3.67 1.79 -2.27
N GLU A 35 4.63 2.15 -3.11
CA GLU A 35 6.00 2.45 -2.69
C GLU A 35 6.51 3.70 -3.40
N ASP A 36 7.19 4.57 -2.63
CA ASP A 36 7.87 5.75 -3.12
C ASP A 36 9.27 5.89 -2.48
N ASP A 37 10.23 6.42 -3.24
CA ASP A 37 11.51 6.88 -2.74
C ASP A 37 11.41 8.32 -2.24
N VAL A 38 11.78 8.53 -0.99
CA VAL A 38 11.63 9.81 -0.28
C VAL A 38 12.98 10.33 0.21
N LEU A 39 13.31 11.57 -0.16
CA LEU A 39 14.43 12.33 0.38
C LEU A 39 13.95 13.17 1.57
N VAL A 40 14.51 12.95 2.76
CA VAL A 40 14.29 13.85 3.91
C VAL A 40 15.11 15.13 3.71
N THR A 41 14.48 16.28 3.90
CA THR A 41 15.09 17.61 3.80
C THR A 41 15.00 18.32 5.16
N GLU A 42 15.65 19.48 5.31
CA GLU A 42 15.60 20.24 6.57
C GLU A 42 14.19 20.69 6.97
N SER A 43 13.32 20.92 5.99
CA SER A 43 11.96 21.42 6.19
C SER A 43 10.86 20.38 5.95
N GLY A 44 11.20 19.12 5.64
CA GLY A 44 10.22 18.09 5.30
C GLY A 44 10.79 16.95 4.47
N ASN A 45 10.16 16.68 3.32
CA ASN A 45 10.59 15.63 2.41
C ASN A 45 10.24 15.95 0.94
N GLU A 46 10.94 15.28 0.02
CA GLU A 46 10.71 15.28 -1.41
C GLU A 46 10.47 13.84 -1.88
N VAL A 47 9.41 13.62 -2.67
CA VAL A 47 9.06 12.32 -3.25
C VAL A 47 9.70 12.21 -4.63
N LEU A 48 10.77 11.43 -4.74
CA LEU A 48 11.59 11.32 -5.95
C LEU A 48 10.90 10.53 -7.07
N THR A 49 9.97 9.65 -6.70
CA THR A 49 9.20 8.77 -7.61
C THR A 49 7.77 9.24 -7.84
N ALA A 50 7.46 10.51 -7.56
CA ALA A 50 6.12 11.08 -7.70
C ALA A 50 5.57 11.05 -9.13
N GLY A 51 6.43 10.91 -10.15
CA GLY A 51 6.02 10.90 -11.56
C GLY A 51 5.25 9.66 -12.02
N VAL A 52 5.23 8.58 -11.23
CA VAL A 52 4.40 7.40 -11.51
C VAL A 52 3.03 7.60 -10.86
N PRO A 53 1.91 7.49 -11.60
CA PRO A 53 0.57 7.63 -11.04
C PRO A 53 0.27 6.51 -10.05
N LYS A 54 -0.43 6.84 -8.97
CA LYS A 54 -0.74 5.89 -7.88
C LYS A 54 -2.16 6.03 -7.34
N SER A 55 -2.85 7.14 -7.64
CA SER A 55 -4.27 7.25 -7.35
C SER A 55 -5.07 6.35 -8.30
N VAL A 56 -6.24 5.91 -7.85
CA VAL A 56 -7.12 5.07 -8.67
C VAL A 56 -7.54 5.81 -9.93
N GLU A 57 -7.89 7.09 -9.80
CA GLU A 57 -8.33 7.94 -10.91
C GLU A 57 -7.25 8.09 -11.99
N GLU A 58 -5.99 8.32 -11.59
CA GLU A 58 -4.88 8.45 -12.54
C GLU A 58 -4.48 7.11 -13.19
N LEU A 59 -4.68 5.99 -12.50
CA LEU A 59 -4.36 4.66 -13.03
C LEU A 59 -5.42 4.15 -14.01
N GLU A 60 -6.68 4.53 -13.83
CA GLU A 60 -7.81 4.05 -14.63
C GLU A 60 -8.17 4.96 -15.83
N THR A 61 -7.44 6.05 -16.03
CA THR A 61 -7.62 7.02 -17.15
C THR A 61 -6.51 6.91 -18.18
#